data_AF-A0A6B3FJR9-F1
#
_entry.id   AF-A0A6B3FJR9-F1
#
_cell.length_a   1.000
_cell.length_b   1.000
_cell.length_c   1.000
_cell.angle_alpha   90.00
_cell.angle_beta   90.00
_cell.angle_gamma   90.00
#
_symmetry.space_group_name_H-M   'P 1'
#
loop_
_entity.id
_entity.type
_entity.pdbx_description
1 polymer ?
#
loop_
_entity_poly.entity_id
_entity_poly.type
_entity_poly.pdbx_seq_one_letter_code
_entity_poly.pdbx_strand_id
1 'polypeptide(L)'
;VMRVVDALSSIPHLLLGIFIVAMFRPGVWPVIVSVALTHWISTARIVRSEVLSLRSRPFIDAAVSGGASRTRVIVRHLLPGVL
;
A
#
# COMPACT_ATOMS: atom_id res chain seq x y z
N VAL A 1 -1.14 -5.02 -11.07
CA VAL A 1 -1.12 -4.73 -9.61
C VAL A 1 -2.19 -3.72 -9.21
N MET A 2 -2.17 -2.46 -9.67
CA MET A 2 -3.24 -1.48 -9.34
C MET A 2 -4.65 -1.91 -9.72
N ARG A 3 -4.86 -2.53 -10.88
CA ARG A 3 -6.16 -3.09 -11.27
C ARG A 3 -6.73 -4.09 -10.25
N VAL A 4 -5.87 -4.87 -9.58
CA VAL A 4 -6.29 -5.84 -8.55
C VAL A 4 -6.63 -5.10 -7.25
N VAL A 5 -5.83 -4.10 -6.89
CA VAL A 5 -6.08 -3.24 -5.72
C VAL A 5 -7.38 -2.46 -5.89
N ASP A 6 -7.65 -1.92 -7.08
CA ASP A 6 -8.87 -1.17 -7.39
C ASP A 6 -10.10 -2.10 -7.40
N ALA A 7 -9.97 -3.32 -7.96
CA ALA A 7 -11.02 -4.33 -7.89
C ALA A 7 -11.32 -4.77 -6.46
N LEU A 8 -10.30 -4.99 -5.63
CA LEU A 8 -10.47 -5.31 -4.21
C LEU A 8 -11.05 -4.13 -3.41
N SER A 9 -10.69 -2.89 -3.77
CA SER A 9 -11.23 -1.66 -3.15
C SER A 9 -12.70 -1.39 -3.51
N SER A 10 -13.16 -1.91 -4.64
CA SER A 10 -14.58 -1.79 -5.05
C SER A 10 -15.52 -2.62 -4.17
N ILE A 11 -14.97 -3.60 -3.45
CA ILE A 11 -15.71 -4.43 -2.50
C ILE A 11 -15.64 -3.75 -1.11
N PRO A 12 -16.79 -3.51 -0.45
CA PRO A 12 -16.81 -2.97 0.90
C PRO A 12 -16.00 -3.84 1.87
N HIS A 13 -15.02 -3.24 2.54
CA HIS A 13 -14.11 -3.95 3.47
C HIS A 13 -14.87 -4.69 4.58
N LEU A 14 -16.02 -4.15 5.03
CA LEU A 14 -16.89 -4.82 6.00
C LEU A 14 -17.47 -6.14 5.47
N LEU A 15 -17.93 -6.17 4.21
CA LEU A 15 -18.46 -7.40 3.60
C LEU A 15 -17.37 -8.46 3.47
N LEU A 16 -16.19 -8.05 3.01
CA LEU A 16 -15.02 -8.93 2.90
C LEU A 16 -14.61 -9.49 4.27
N GLY A 17 -14.61 -8.65 5.31
CA GLY A 17 -14.29 -9.07 6.66
C GLY A 17 -15.32 -10.03 7.26
N ILE A 18 -16.62 -9.77 7.08
CA ILE A 18 -17.69 -10.67 7.52
C ILE A 18 -17.59 -12.01 6.79
N PHE A 19 -17.33 -12.00 5.47
CA PHE A 19 -17.16 -13.21 4.68
C PHE A 19 -15.98 -14.07 5.17
N ILE A 20 -14.82 -13.44 5.44
CA ILE A 20 -13.65 -14.13 5.98
C ILE A 20 -13.94 -14.69 7.38
N VAL A 21 -14.51 -13.89 8.28
CA VAL A 21 -14.82 -14.35 9.64
C VAL A 21 -15.88 -15.44 9.64
N ALA A 22 -16.85 -15.41 8.71
CA ALA A 22 -17.89 -16.44 8.57
C ALA A 22 -17.36 -17.75 7.96
N MET A 23 -16.33 -17.70 7.11
CA MET A 23 -15.73 -18.88 6.49
C MET A 23 -14.79 -19.64 7.43
N PHE A 24 -14.23 -18.95 8.43
CA PHE A 24 -13.33 -19.55 9.42
C PHE A 24 -14.00 -19.73 10.79
N ARG A 25 -13.46 -20.60 11.65
CA ARG A 25 -13.99 -20.75 13.02
C ARG A 25 -13.77 -19.47 13.82
N PRO A 26 -14.69 -19.10 14.74
CA PRO A 26 -14.52 -17.95 15.61
C PRO A 26 -13.18 -18.00 16.35
N GLY A 27 -12.40 -16.92 16.24
CA GLY A 27 -11.07 -16.83 16.82
C GLY A 27 -10.38 -15.52 16.44
N VAL A 28 -9.18 -15.29 17.00
CA VAL A 28 -8.40 -14.07 16.73
C VAL A 28 -7.73 -14.10 15.35
N TRP A 29 -7.38 -15.30 14.87
CA TRP A 29 -6.68 -15.49 13.60
C TRP A 29 -7.44 -14.97 12.36
N PRO A 30 -8.74 -15.27 12.15
CA PRO A 30 -9.49 -14.76 11.01
C PRO A 30 -9.62 -13.23 11.02
N VAL A 31 -9.70 -12.63 12.22
CA VAL A 31 -9.74 -11.18 12.38
C VAL A 31 -8.41 -10.55 11.95
N ILE A 32 -7.28 -11.09 12.40
CA ILE A 32 -5.95 -10.62 12.01
C ILE A 32 -5.78 -10.72 10.48
N VAL A 33 -6.14 -11.85 9.88
CA VAL A 33 -6.04 -12.07 8.43
C VAL A 33 -6.94 -11.10 7.66
N SER A 34 -8.18 -10.93 8.10
CA SER A 34 -9.13 -9.99 7.50
C SER A 34 -8.59 -8.55 7.54
N VAL A 35 -8.11 -8.10 8.70
CA VAL A 35 -7.55 -6.76 8.88
C VAL A 35 -6.32 -6.58 8.00
N ALA A 36 -5.39 -7.53 8.00
CA ALA A 36 -4.19 -7.47 7.16
C ALA A 36 -4.54 -7.35 5.66
N LEU A 37 -5.55 -8.12 5.19
CA LEU A 37 -6.00 -8.12 3.79
C LEU A 37 -6.82 -6.89 3.38
N THR A 38 -7.48 -6.21 4.32
CA THR A 38 -8.30 -5.03 4.00
C THR A 38 -7.59 -3.71 4.26
N HIS A 39 -6.78 -3.60 5.32
CA HIS A 39 -6.12 -2.34 5.67
C HIS A 39 -4.88 -2.03 4.82
N TRP A 40 -4.16 -3.04 4.29
CA TRP A 40 -2.97 -2.79 3.45
C TRP A 40 -3.28 -1.99 2.17
N ILE A 41 -4.52 -2.07 1.67
CA ILE A 41 -4.98 -1.36 0.47
C ILE A 41 -4.97 0.15 0.67
N SER A 42 -5.43 0.62 1.84
CA SER A 42 -5.46 2.05 2.18
C SER A 42 -4.03 2.59 2.29
N THR A 43 -3.17 1.89 3.04
CA THR A 43 -1.76 2.25 3.17
C THR A 43 -1.06 2.24 1.80
N ALA A 44 -1.30 1.23 0.95
CA ALA A 44 -0.72 1.17 -0.39
C ALA A 44 -1.17 2.32 -1.30
N ARG A 45 -2.42 2.78 -1.21
CA ARG A 45 -2.90 3.97 -1.92
C ARG A 45 -2.22 5.24 -1.44
N ILE A 46 -2.04 5.39 -0.13
CA ILE A 46 -1.34 6.54 0.47
C ILE A 46 0.13 6.56 0.01
N VAL A 47 0.83 5.43 0.12
CA VAL A 47 2.21 5.30 -0.35
C VAL A 47 2.29 5.65 -1.84
N ARG A 48 1.33 5.19 -2.66
CA ARG A 48 1.28 5.55 -4.09
C ARG A 48 1.10 7.05 -4.31
N SER A 49 0.19 7.71 -3.59
CA SER A 49 0.01 9.16 -3.71
C SER A 49 1.26 9.90 -3.26
N GLU A 50 1.93 9.45 -2.21
CA GLU A 50 3.21 9.99 -1.75
C GLU A 50 4.29 9.83 -2.83
N VAL A 51 4.42 8.63 -3.42
CA VAL A 51 5.36 8.34 -4.52
C VAL A 51 5.07 9.22 -5.72
N LEU A 52 3.81 9.42 -6.09
CA LEU A 52 3.43 10.25 -7.23
C LEU A 52 3.78 11.73 -6.98
N SER A 53 3.53 12.21 -5.76
CA SER A 53 3.89 13.56 -5.30
C SER A 53 5.42 13.73 -5.29
N LEU A 54 6.16 12.79 -4.70
CA LEU A 54 7.61 12.84 -4.59
C LEU A 54 8.30 12.78 -5.97
N ARG A 55 7.72 12.06 -6.94
CA ARG A 55 8.21 12.00 -8.33
C ARG A 55 8.20 13.34 -9.05
N SER A 56 7.37 14.29 -8.61
CA SER A 56 7.30 15.64 -9.19
C SER A 56 8.30 16.62 -8.55
N ARG A 57 9.07 16.19 -7.54
CA ARG A 57 10.00 17.07 -6.85
C ARG A 57 11.38 17.07 -7.52
N PRO A 58 12.00 18.25 -7.70
CA PRO A 58 13.27 18.40 -8.40
C PRO A 58 14.45 17.65 -7.75
N PHE A 59 14.35 17.29 -6.46
CA PHE A 59 15.38 16.50 -5.78
C PHE A 59 15.47 15.05 -6.29
N ILE A 60 14.35 14.47 -6.77
CA ILE A 60 14.36 13.11 -7.34
C ILE A 60 15.02 13.13 -8.72
N ASP A 61 14.72 14.12 -9.55
CA ASP A 61 15.34 14.28 -10.87
C ASP A 61 16.85 14.55 -10.76
N ALA A 62 17.28 15.30 -9.75
CA ALA A 62 18.71 15.47 -9.44
C ALA A 62 19.37 14.16 -8.99
N ALA A 63 18.70 13.36 -8.15
CA ALA A 63 19.22 12.07 -7.69
C ALA A 63 19.30 11.04 -8.83
N VAL A 64 18.31 11.01 -9.72
CA VAL A 64 18.27 10.09 -10.88
C VAL A 64 19.29 10.51 -11.94
N SER A 65 19.44 11.80 -12.23
CA SER A 65 20.49 12.32 -13.13
C SER A 65 21.90 12.11 -12.57
N GLY A 66 22.04 12.09 -11.24
CA GLY A 66 23.26 11.65 -10.53
C GLY A 66 23.51 10.15 -10.50
N GLY A 67 22.68 9.32 -11.16
CA GLY A 67 22.89 7.87 -11.28
C GLY A 67 22.30 7.01 -10.15
N ALA A 68 21.43 7.57 -9.30
CA ALA A 68 20.79 6.77 -8.25
C ALA A 68 19.78 5.77 -8.84
N SER A 69 19.89 4.49 -8.46
CA SER A 69 18.90 3.48 -8.85
C SER A 69 17.53 3.77 -8.22
N ARG A 70 16.45 3.41 -8.93
CA ARG A 70 15.07 3.57 -8.46
C ARG A 70 14.85 3.00 -7.05
N THR A 71 15.49 1.86 -6.75
CA THR A 71 15.40 1.21 -5.44
C THR A 71 16.06 2.04 -4.33
N ARG A 72 17.19 2.70 -4.61
CA ARG A 72 17.87 3.60 -3.66
C ARG A 72 17.05 4.85 -3.37
N VAL A 73 16.39 5.41 -4.39
CA VAL A 73 15.48 6.55 -4.22
C VAL A 73 14.28 6.15 -3.36
N ILE A 74 13.66 5.00 -3.64
CA ILE A 74 12.52 4.49 -2.87
C ILE A 74 12.90 4.27 -1.40
N VAL A 75 13.99 3.55 -1.11
CA VAL A 75 14.35 3.18 0.27
C VAL A 75 14.88 4.34 1.09
N ARG A 76 15.63 5.27 0.47
CA ARG A 76 16.33 6.31 1.23
C ARG A 76 15.62 7.65 1.27
N HIS A 77 14.73 7.93 0.32
CA HIS A 77 14.04 9.22 0.22
C HIS A 77 12.52 9.11 0.37
N LEU A 78 11.95 7.94 0.10
CA LEU A 78 10.52 7.72 0.00
C LEU A 78 9.99 6.98 1.23
N LEU A 79 10.67 5.91 1.64
CA LEU A 79 10.39 5.12 2.84
C LEU A 79 10.38 5.94 4.16
N PRO A 80 11.36 6.83 4.45
CA PRO A 80 11.34 7.61 5.70
C PRO A 80 10.28 8.71 5.75
N GLY A 81 9.63 9.06 4.63
CA GLY A 81 8.51 10.00 4.63
C GLY A 81 7.15 9.34 4.81
N VAL A 82 7.08 8.00 4.76
CA VAL A 82 5.83 7.20 4.77
C VAL A 82 5.70 6.35 6.05
N LEU A 83 6.80 6.16 6.80
CA LEU A 83 6.84 5.58 8.15
C LEU A 83 6.49 6.62 9.19
#